data_AF-B3SFF4-F1
#
_entry.id   AF-B3SFF4-F1
#
_cell.length_a   1.000
_cell.length_b   1.000
_cell.length_c   1.000
_cell.angle_alpha   90.00
_cell.angle_beta   90.00
_cell.angle_gamma   90.00
#
_symmetry.space_group_name_H-M   'P 1'
#
loop_
_entity.id
_entity.type
_entity.pdbx_description
1 polymer ?
#
loop_
_entity_poly.entity_id
_entity_poly.type
_entity_poly.pdbx_seq_one_letter_code
_entity_poly.pdbx_strand_id
1 'polypeptide(L)'
;MHLDHKHCRVNENYPSIDALCFRGDGGDPEVNGERETELFITRNGETEEVIMPVVADKWALKDKEMNVNDMLDVWAGKIANRRIDLIVAILVNSINKFSLSGVMRITQWLVFLASLSLLFRAGYAVSENREQVTTSSVTFVLTADMPNISDARTGRYANLQTLVKQQRQISETVFFIFGGGSIGPSALSSFDRGSHIIDILNSLEPDVMGVTKREFSFYEDELSLRSYEAAFPLVASNVIDNRVGRSPDGLHTSVIVEKEELTLGVISVLHERVIEEYQLSDIAITPPQKAIMEESKRLRQQGADIILLHYSYPFPFINTMLNKRIIDVAFITDSRLDEK
;
A
#
# COMPACT_ATOMS: atom_id res chain seq x y z
N MET A 1 21.52 -24.19 -26.55
CA MET A 1 22.05 -23.74 -25.24
C MET A 1 21.00 -22.88 -24.57
N HIS A 2 20.34 -23.42 -23.55
CA HIS A 2 19.26 -22.73 -22.84
C HIS A 2 19.79 -21.51 -22.06
N LEU A 3 18.88 -20.63 -21.61
CA LEU A 3 19.25 -19.39 -20.92
C LEU A 3 20.05 -19.68 -19.64
N ASP A 4 19.67 -20.75 -18.93
CA ASP A 4 20.27 -21.16 -17.66
C ASP A 4 21.76 -21.53 -17.81
N HIS A 5 22.14 -22.24 -18.88
CA HIS A 5 23.54 -22.52 -19.20
C HIS A 5 24.37 -21.26 -19.52
N LYS A 6 23.74 -20.18 -20.01
CA LYS A 6 24.44 -18.90 -20.21
C LYS A 6 24.71 -18.21 -18.88
N HIS A 7 23.77 -18.27 -17.94
CA HIS A 7 23.94 -17.73 -16.60
C HIS A 7 25.03 -18.47 -15.81
N CYS A 8 25.17 -19.79 -16.00
CA CYS A 8 26.28 -20.57 -15.43
C CYS A 8 27.65 -20.00 -15.79
N ARG A 9 27.87 -19.76 -17.10
CA ARG A 9 29.13 -19.20 -17.61
C ARG A 9 29.41 -17.80 -17.08
N VAL A 10 28.38 -17.03 -16.77
CA VAL A 10 28.54 -15.72 -16.13
C VAL A 10 28.98 -15.92 -14.68
N ASN A 11 28.33 -16.81 -13.93
CA ASN A 11 28.63 -17.09 -12.52
C ASN A 11 30.05 -17.64 -12.31
N GLU A 12 30.57 -18.44 -13.26
CA GLU A 12 31.95 -18.97 -13.23
C GLU A 12 33.02 -17.86 -13.19
N ASN A 13 32.72 -16.65 -13.70
CA ASN A 13 33.65 -15.52 -13.64
C ASN A 13 33.71 -14.83 -12.27
N TYR A 14 32.88 -15.26 -11.30
CA TYR A 14 32.80 -14.67 -9.97
C TYR A 14 33.15 -15.70 -8.88
N PRO A 15 34.43 -16.11 -8.75
CA PRO A 15 34.83 -17.20 -7.86
C PRO A 15 34.65 -16.90 -6.37
N SER A 16 34.36 -15.66 -6.00
CA SER A 16 34.07 -15.26 -4.62
C SER A 16 32.59 -15.40 -4.23
N ILE A 17 31.72 -15.88 -5.12
CA ILE A 17 30.27 -15.93 -4.92
C ILE A 17 29.77 -17.35 -5.16
N ASP A 18 29.06 -17.88 -4.17
CA ASP A 18 28.28 -19.12 -4.34
C ASP A 18 26.92 -18.76 -4.97
N ALA A 19 26.56 -19.42 -6.06
CA ALA A 19 25.34 -19.14 -6.80
C ALA A 19 24.59 -20.43 -7.16
N LEU A 20 23.26 -20.37 -7.17
CA LEU A 20 22.38 -21.42 -7.67
C LEU A 20 21.53 -20.83 -8.80
N CYS A 21 21.61 -21.43 -9.97
CA CYS A 21 20.81 -21.08 -11.13
C CYS A 21 19.91 -22.26 -11.51
N PHE A 22 18.62 -22.02 -11.65
CA PHE A 22 17.68 -23.01 -12.16
C PHE A 22 16.48 -22.30 -12.76
N ARG A 23 15.75 -23.01 -13.61
CA ARG A 23 14.55 -22.47 -14.23
C ARG A 23 13.35 -22.68 -13.33
N GLY A 24 12.83 -21.57 -12.80
CA GLY A 24 11.55 -21.55 -12.08
C GLY A 24 10.33 -21.73 -12.99
N ASP A 25 9.16 -21.92 -12.38
CA ASP A 25 7.87 -21.98 -13.09
C ASP A 25 7.11 -20.66 -12.98
N GLY A 26 6.46 -20.23 -14.06
CA GLY A 26 5.65 -18.99 -14.07
C GLY A 26 6.38 -17.66 -13.78
N GLY A 27 7.72 -17.66 -13.67
CA GLY A 27 8.52 -16.48 -13.30
C GLY A 27 8.89 -16.41 -11.82
N ASP A 28 8.43 -17.36 -11.00
CA ASP A 28 8.78 -17.48 -9.59
C ASP A 28 10.00 -18.42 -9.41
N PRO A 29 10.86 -18.19 -8.40
CA PRO A 29 12.00 -19.07 -8.10
C PRO A 29 11.54 -20.34 -7.37
N GLU A 30 10.58 -21.07 -7.94
CA GLU A 30 10.04 -22.33 -7.44
C GLU A 30 10.39 -23.49 -8.37
N VAL A 31 10.81 -24.63 -7.80
CA VAL A 31 11.12 -25.84 -8.57
C VAL A 31 9.82 -26.58 -8.88
N ASN A 32 9.59 -26.87 -10.17
CA ASN A 32 8.45 -27.67 -10.59
C ASN A 32 8.70 -29.15 -10.21
N GLY A 33 7.90 -29.68 -9.28
CA GLY A 33 8.03 -31.04 -8.79
C GLY A 33 7.50 -32.13 -9.74
N GLU A 34 6.86 -31.78 -10.85
CA GLU A 34 6.27 -32.71 -11.83
C GLU A 34 7.25 -33.09 -12.97
N ARG A 35 8.43 -32.45 -13.01
CA ARG A 35 9.47 -32.74 -14.01
C ARG A 35 10.86 -32.68 -13.39
N GLU A 36 11.80 -33.34 -14.05
CA GLU A 36 13.20 -33.18 -13.73
C GLU A 36 13.59 -31.71 -13.91
N THR A 37 14.31 -31.17 -12.92
CA THR A 37 14.78 -29.78 -12.94
C THR A 37 16.30 -29.77 -12.77
N GLU A 38 16.98 -29.18 -13.75
CA GLU A 38 18.42 -28.96 -13.71
C GLU A 38 18.73 -27.81 -12.74
N LEU A 39 19.56 -28.10 -11.76
CA LEU A 39 20.09 -27.13 -10.80
C LEU A 39 21.58 -26.93 -11.10
N PHE A 40 21.98 -25.70 -11.39
CA PHE A 40 23.36 -25.34 -11.62
C PHE A 40 23.92 -24.64 -10.39
N ILE A 41 24.80 -25.33 -9.68
CA ILE A 41 25.40 -24.84 -8.43
C ILE A 41 26.83 -24.40 -8.75
N THR A 42 27.09 -23.10 -8.68
CA THR A 42 28.43 -22.54 -8.86
C THR A 42 29.04 -22.25 -7.49
N ARG A 43 30.24 -22.79 -7.24
CA ARG A 43 31.07 -22.48 -6.06
C ARG A 43 32.52 -22.33 -6.48
N ASN A 44 33.22 -21.35 -5.92
CA ASN A 44 34.62 -21.06 -6.26
C ASN A 44 34.88 -20.89 -7.78
N GLY A 45 33.87 -20.48 -8.55
CA GLY A 45 33.97 -20.29 -10.01
C GLY A 45 33.84 -21.57 -10.82
N GLU A 46 33.51 -22.70 -10.19
CA GLU A 46 33.20 -23.96 -10.86
C GLU A 46 31.71 -24.28 -10.71
N THR A 47 31.05 -24.69 -11.80
CA THR A 47 29.63 -25.05 -11.81
C THR A 47 29.45 -26.56 -11.88
N GLU A 48 28.70 -27.11 -10.92
CA GLU A 48 28.17 -28.48 -10.94
C GLU A 48 26.71 -28.47 -11.36
N GLU A 49 26.32 -29.43 -12.20
CA GLU A 49 24.93 -29.66 -12.59
C GLU A 49 24.35 -30.82 -11.78
N VAL A 50 23.24 -30.55 -11.09
CA VAL A 50 22.50 -31.52 -10.28
C VAL A 50 21.09 -31.62 -10.83
N ILE A 51 20.66 -32.83 -11.19
CA ILE A 51 19.28 -33.07 -11.65
C ILE A 51 18.43 -33.38 -10.43
N MET A 52 17.47 -32.49 -10.14
CA MET A 52 16.45 -32.75 -9.13
C MET A 52 15.38 -33.67 -9.73
N PRO A 53 15.13 -34.86 -9.15
CA PRO A 53 14.15 -35.80 -9.68
C PRO A 53 12.71 -35.30 -9.48
N VAL A 54 11.79 -35.84 -10.27
CA VAL A 54 10.35 -35.65 -10.09
C VAL A 54 9.95 -36.07 -8.67
N VAL A 55 9.27 -35.18 -7.95
CA VAL A 55 8.87 -35.36 -6.54
C VAL A 55 7.34 -35.35 -6.34
N ALA A 56 6.56 -35.05 -7.38
CA ALA A 56 5.09 -35.03 -7.32
C ALA A 56 4.47 -35.73 -8.55
N ASP A 57 3.54 -36.66 -8.30
CA ASP A 57 2.85 -37.39 -9.37
C ASP A 57 1.64 -36.64 -9.95
N LYS A 58 1.12 -35.59 -9.28
CA LYS A 58 -0.04 -34.77 -9.71
C LYS A 58 -0.02 -33.36 -9.12
N TRP A 59 -0.76 -32.45 -9.77
CA TRP A 59 -0.98 -31.04 -9.41
C TRP A 59 -1.18 -30.84 -7.89
N ALA A 60 -0.28 -30.10 -7.27
CA ALA A 60 -0.51 -29.51 -5.95
C ALA A 60 -1.20 -28.14 -6.14
N LEU A 61 -2.52 -28.14 -6.24
CA LEU A 61 -3.28 -26.90 -6.04
C LEU A 61 -3.04 -26.40 -4.61
N LYS A 62 -2.80 -25.09 -4.44
CA LYS A 62 -2.88 -24.45 -3.11
C LYS A 62 -4.24 -24.81 -2.51
N ASP A 63 -4.25 -25.40 -1.31
CA ASP A 63 -5.49 -25.62 -0.57
C ASP A 63 -6.22 -24.29 -0.41
N LYS A 64 -7.43 -24.22 -0.96
CA LYS A 64 -8.22 -22.99 -1.01
C LYS A 64 -8.90 -22.69 0.32
N GLU A 65 -9.00 -23.67 1.21
CA GLU A 65 -9.61 -23.55 2.52
C GLU A 65 -8.78 -24.28 3.58
N MET A 66 -8.64 -23.65 4.74
CA MET A 66 -7.96 -24.21 5.90
C MET A 66 -8.97 -24.97 6.76
N ASN A 67 -8.81 -26.28 6.88
CA ASN A 67 -9.69 -27.12 7.70
C ASN A 67 -9.25 -27.11 9.17
N VAL A 68 -10.15 -26.66 10.04
CA VAL A 68 -9.91 -26.54 11.49
C VAL A 68 -9.63 -27.90 12.15
N ASN A 69 -10.20 -28.99 11.63
CA ASN A 69 -9.97 -30.33 12.17
C ASN A 69 -8.54 -30.80 11.91
N ASP A 70 -7.96 -30.46 10.75
CA ASP A 70 -6.59 -30.81 10.41
C ASP A 70 -5.59 -30.08 11.33
N MET A 71 -5.90 -28.83 11.72
CA MET A 71 -5.15 -28.10 12.74
C MET A 71 -5.23 -28.78 14.12
N LEU A 72 -6.41 -29.25 14.53
CA LEU A 72 -6.59 -29.92 15.81
C LEU A 72 -5.88 -31.28 15.86
N ASP A 73 -5.86 -32.01 14.76
CA ASP A 73 -5.18 -33.30 14.67
C ASP A 73 -3.65 -33.16 14.65
N VAL A 74 -3.11 -32.09 14.06
CA VAL A 74 -1.68 -31.75 14.20
C VAL A 74 -1.36 -31.34 15.64
N TRP A 75 -2.20 -30.51 16.27
CA TRP A 75 -1.98 -30.09 17.67
C TRP A 75 -2.05 -31.29 18.65
N ALA A 76 -2.89 -32.27 18.37
CA ALA A 76 -2.96 -33.52 19.12
C ALA A 76 -1.81 -34.51 18.80
N GLY A 77 -0.89 -34.15 17.90
CA GLY A 77 0.26 -34.98 17.50
C GLY A 77 -0.12 -36.19 16.65
N LYS A 78 -1.30 -36.20 16.05
CA LYS A 78 -1.81 -37.33 15.26
C LYS A 78 -1.35 -37.31 13.80
N ILE A 79 -0.96 -36.15 13.28
CA ILE A 79 -0.48 -35.95 11.91
C ILE A 79 0.76 -35.07 11.93
N ALA A 80 1.77 -35.38 11.10
CA ALA A 80 2.95 -34.55 10.91
C ALA A 80 2.86 -33.82 9.56
N ASN A 81 2.90 -32.49 9.56
CA ASN A 81 2.88 -31.67 8.35
C ASN A 81 3.86 -30.49 8.47
N ARG A 82 4.92 -30.53 7.64
CA ARG A 82 6.03 -29.57 7.65
C ARG A 82 5.63 -28.09 7.56
N ARG A 83 4.52 -27.76 6.91
CA ARG A 83 4.01 -26.37 6.84
C ARG A 83 3.36 -25.92 8.14
N ILE A 84 2.63 -26.83 8.80
CA ILE A 84 1.93 -26.53 10.05
C ILE A 84 2.93 -26.49 11.22
N ASP A 85 3.95 -27.36 11.19
CA ASP A 85 5.05 -27.34 12.16
C ASP A 85 5.77 -25.98 12.20
N LEU A 86 5.95 -25.33 11.04
CA LEU A 86 6.56 -24.00 10.95
C LEU A 86 5.69 -22.91 11.59
N ILE A 87 4.36 -22.98 11.42
CA ILE A 87 3.40 -22.04 11.99
C ILE A 87 3.30 -22.21 13.51
N VAL A 88 3.27 -23.44 14.00
CA VAL A 88 3.26 -23.76 15.43
C VAL A 88 4.56 -23.27 16.09
N ALA A 89 5.71 -23.47 15.44
CA ALA A 89 6.99 -22.96 15.94
C ALA A 89 7.02 -21.42 16.07
N ILE A 90 6.41 -20.69 15.12
CA ILE A 90 6.30 -19.22 15.17
C ILE A 90 5.41 -18.75 16.32
N LEU A 91 4.27 -19.42 16.56
CA LEU A 91 3.35 -19.09 17.66
C LEU A 91 3.95 -19.36 19.05
N VAL A 92 4.63 -20.50 19.22
CA VAL A 92 5.30 -20.85 20.49
C VAL A 92 6.43 -19.85 20.82
N ASN A 93 7.15 -19.36 19.80
CA ASN A 93 8.19 -18.34 20.00
C ASN A 93 7.63 -16.96 20.37
N SER A 94 6.38 -16.67 19.98
CA SER A 94 5.69 -15.43 20.34
C SER A 94 5.18 -15.46 21.80
N ILE A 95 4.72 -16.63 22.28
CA ILE A 95 4.26 -16.82 23.67
C ILE A 95 5.44 -16.78 24.65
N ASN A 96 6.61 -17.31 24.29
CA ASN A 96 7.80 -17.27 25.15
C ASN A 96 8.42 -15.88 25.33
N LYS A 97 7.99 -14.86 24.56
CA LYS A 97 8.38 -13.46 24.75
C LYS A 97 7.50 -12.67 25.74
N PHE A 98 6.43 -13.28 26.26
CA PHE A 98 5.59 -12.74 27.34
C PHE A 98 5.74 -13.60 28.61
N SER A 99 6.94 -13.63 29.18
CA SER A 99 7.16 -14.16 30.54
C SER A 99 7.31 -13.00 31.51
N LEU A 100 6.19 -12.60 32.13
CA LEU A 100 6.20 -11.80 33.36
C LEU A 100 6.13 -12.76 34.55
N SER A 101 7.19 -12.71 35.34
CA SER A 101 7.35 -13.24 36.68
C SER A 101 6.14 -12.95 37.59
N GLY A 102 5.62 -13.97 38.26
CA GLY A 102 4.71 -13.77 39.40
C GLY A 102 3.77 -14.93 39.66
N VAL A 103 4.19 -15.86 40.52
CA VAL A 103 3.34 -16.93 41.06
C VAL A 103 2.27 -16.30 41.96
N MET A 104 0.98 -16.43 41.62
CA MET A 104 -0.09 -16.21 42.59
C MET A 104 -1.27 -17.17 42.34
N ARG A 105 -1.69 -17.85 43.41
CA ARG A 105 -2.58 -19.02 43.44
C ARG A 105 -4.04 -18.69 43.14
N ILE A 106 -4.70 -19.59 42.41
CA ILE A 106 -6.04 -19.53 41.80
C ILE A 106 -7.24 -19.54 42.79
N THR A 107 -7.02 -19.62 44.11
CA THR A 107 -8.11 -19.86 45.06
C THR A 107 -8.75 -18.63 45.72
N GLN A 108 -8.42 -17.40 45.30
CA GLN A 108 -9.00 -16.16 45.89
C GLN A 108 -9.92 -15.33 44.96
N TRP A 109 -10.19 -15.77 43.73
CA TRP A 109 -10.99 -14.99 42.76
C TRP A 109 -12.51 -15.20 42.80
N LEU A 110 -13.02 -16.23 43.49
CA LEU A 110 -14.45 -16.61 43.38
C LEU A 110 -15.39 -15.84 44.32
N VAL A 111 -14.88 -15.05 45.28
CA VAL A 111 -15.73 -14.30 46.23
C VAL A 111 -15.95 -12.84 45.79
N PHE A 112 -15.16 -12.30 44.85
CA PHE A 112 -15.28 -10.90 44.41
C PHE A 112 -16.23 -10.68 43.23
N LEU A 113 -16.59 -11.74 42.48
CA LEU A 113 -17.46 -11.66 41.29
C LEU A 113 -18.97 -11.73 41.62
N ALA A 114 -19.36 -12.12 42.82
CA ALA A 114 -20.76 -12.28 43.20
C ALA A 114 -21.40 -11.01 43.79
N SER A 115 -20.62 -9.99 44.16
CA SER A 115 -21.14 -8.74 44.76
C SER A 115 -21.27 -7.58 43.76
N LEU A 116 -20.67 -7.67 42.56
CA LEU A 116 -20.72 -6.60 41.56
C LEU A 116 -21.97 -6.69 40.64
N SER A 117 -22.63 -7.85 40.58
CA SER A 117 -23.82 -8.09 39.76
C SER A 117 -25.13 -7.58 40.38
N LEU A 118 -25.14 -7.19 41.66
CA LEU A 118 -26.33 -6.62 42.32
C LEU A 118 -26.40 -5.08 42.30
N LEU A 119 -25.32 -4.37 41.97
CA LEU A 119 -25.34 -2.90 41.86
C LEU A 119 -25.67 -2.39 40.44
N PHE A 120 -25.59 -3.23 39.42
CA PHE A 120 -25.87 -2.83 38.03
C PHE A 120 -27.36 -2.88 37.62
N ARG A 121 -28.25 -3.45 38.43
CA ARG A 121 -29.69 -3.58 38.09
C ARG A 121 -30.58 -2.44 38.55
N ALA A 122 -30.06 -1.48 39.32
CA ALA A 122 -30.84 -0.31 39.78
C ALA A 122 -30.55 0.99 38.99
N GLY A 123 -29.56 1.00 38.10
CA GLY A 123 -29.17 2.18 37.30
C GLY A 123 -29.84 2.31 35.92
N TYR A 124 -30.54 1.27 35.45
CA TYR A 124 -31.21 1.24 34.14
C TYR A 124 -32.73 1.47 34.27
N ALA A 125 -33.14 2.55 34.92
CA ALA A 125 -34.55 2.94 34.91
C ALA A 125 -34.79 4.44 34.79
N VAL A 126 -33.76 5.28 34.74
CA VAL A 126 -33.90 6.72 34.50
C VAL A 126 -32.72 7.22 33.67
N SER A 127 -32.89 7.26 32.36
CA SER A 127 -32.23 8.25 31.51
C SER A 127 -33.04 8.37 30.23
N GLU A 128 -33.53 9.56 30.02
CA GLU A 128 -34.42 10.01 28.96
C GLU A 128 -33.79 9.88 27.57
N ASN A 129 -34.66 9.80 26.56
CA ASN A 129 -34.39 9.98 25.14
C ASN A 129 -33.33 11.08 24.91
N ARG A 130 -32.09 10.67 24.64
CA ARG A 130 -31.16 11.46 23.83
C ARG A 130 -31.06 10.76 22.49
N GLU A 131 -31.37 11.48 21.42
CA GLU A 131 -30.95 11.06 20.09
C GLU A 131 -29.46 10.72 20.14
N GLN A 132 -29.16 9.45 19.88
CA GLN A 132 -27.81 8.94 19.84
C GLN A 132 -27.19 9.56 18.58
N VAL A 133 -26.38 10.62 18.75
CA VAL A 133 -25.54 11.11 17.65
C VAL A 133 -24.62 9.96 17.30
N THR A 134 -24.93 9.24 16.22
CA THR A 134 -24.06 8.23 15.64
C THR A 134 -22.84 8.97 15.12
N THR A 135 -21.76 8.96 15.88
CA THR A 135 -20.47 9.45 15.41
C THR A 135 -19.92 8.44 14.41
N SER A 136 -20.22 8.63 13.12
CA SER A 136 -19.62 7.86 12.04
C SER A 136 -18.12 8.16 11.99
N SER A 137 -17.29 7.14 12.16
CA SER A 137 -15.83 7.29 12.19
C SER A 137 -15.24 7.07 10.80
N VAL A 138 -14.41 8.00 10.32
CA VAL A 138 -13.75 7.92 9.03
C VAL A 138 -12.26 7.66 9.22
N THR A 139 -11.72 6.71 8.48
CA THR A 139 -10.29 6.38 8.46
C THR A 139 -9.69 6.80 7.13
N PHE A 140 -8.60 7.58 7.20
CA PHE A 140 -7.78 7.90 6.03
C PHE A 140 -6.50 7.07 6.07
N VAL A 141 -6.25 6.29 5.01
CA VAL A 141 -4.95 5.67 4.77
C VAL A 141 -4.24 6.51 3.72
N LEU A 142 -3.17 7.19 4.13
CA LEU A 142 -2.41 8.12 3.29
C LEU A 142 -1.00 7.58 3.08
N THR A 143 -0.53 7.54 1.84
CA THR A 143 0.81 7.07 1.50
C THR A 143 1.28 7.74 0.21
N ALA A 144 2.58 7.88 0.03
CA ALA A 144 3.18 8.56 -1.12
C ALA A 144 4.69 8.29 -1.19
N ASP A 145 5.34 8.78 -2.26
CA ASP A 145 6.79 8.79 -2.45
C ASP A 145 7.46 7.42 -2.29
N MET A 146 6.90 6.41 -2.98
CA MET A 146 7.39 5.02 -3.02
C MET A 146 7.88 4.63 -4.43
N PRO A 147 8.82 5.38 -5.05
CA PRO A 147 9.27 5.11 -6.42
C PRO A 147 10.17 3.86 -6.53
N ASN A 148 10.79 3.44 -5.43
CA ASN A 148 11.71 2.31 -5.41
C ASN A 148 11.06 1.11 -4.69
N ILE A 149 10.51 0.18 -5.47
CA ILE A 149 9.69 -0.93 -4.96
C ILE A 149 10.47 -1.93 -4.07
N SER A 150 11.80 -1.89 -4.13
CA SER A 150 12.69 -2.76 -3.36
C SER A 150 13.30 -2.10 -2.12
N ASP A 151 13.13 -0.78 -1.93
CA ASP A 151 13.71 -0.08 -0.77
C ASP A 151 12.87 -0.34 0.48
N ALA A 152 13.48 -1.02 1.47
CA ALA A 152 12.82 -1.32 2.73
C ALA A 152 12.52 -0.05 3.57
N ARG A 153 13.24 1.06 3.33
CA ARG A 153 13.09 2.31 4.09
C ARG A 153 11.84 3.10 3.71
N THR A 154 11.47 3.09 2.42
CA THR A 154 10.26 3.75 1.92
C THR A 154 8.99 2.90 2.13
N GLY A 155 9.14 1.70 2.71
CA GLY A 155 8.06 0.73 2.83
C GLY A 155 7.86 -0.10 1.56
N ARG A 156 7.09 -1.20 1.69
CA ARG A 156 6.81 -2.13 0.57
C ARG A 156 5.33 -2.10 0.25
N TYR A 157 4.98 -2.05 -1.04
CA TYR A 157 3.59 -2.08 -1.51
C TYR A 157 2.79 -3.29 -0.98
N ALA A 158 3.42 -4.45 -0.79
CA ALA A 158 2.79 -5.62 -0.19
C ALA A 158 2.36 -5.40 1.29
N ASN A 159 3.19 -4.68 2.06
CA ASN A 159 2.88 -4.33 3.44
C ASN A 159 1.76 -3.29 3.48
N LEU A 160 1.81 -2.31 2.57
CA LEU A 160 0.75 -1.32 2.38
C LEU A 160 -0.58 -2.00 2.06
N GLN A 161 -0.60 -2.99 1.16
CA GLN A 161 -1.84 -3.71 0.83
C GLN A 161 -2.39 -4.49 2.03
N THR A 162 -1.52 -5.10 2.84
CA THR A 162 -1.92 -5.75 4.09
C THR A 162 -2.56 -4.74 5.04
N LEU A 163 -1.95 -3.56 5.22
CA LEU A 163 -2.48 -2.50 6.07
C LEU A 163 -3.83 -1.98 5.58
N VAL A 164 -3.96 -1.69 4.28
CA VAL A 164 -5.22 -1.21 3.67
C VAL A 164 -6.34 -2.23 3.90
N LYS A 165 -6.07 -3.52 3.66
CA LYS A 165 -7.03 -4.60 3.92
C LYS A 165 -7.44 -4.67 5.39
N GLN A 166 -6.50 -4.56 6.31
CA GLN A 166 -6.79 -4.56 7.75
C GLN A 166 -7.66 -3.36 8.15
N GLN A 167 -7.36 -2.17 7.64
CA GLN A 167 -8.17 -0.98 7.93
C GLN A 167 -9.59 -1.10 7.38
N ARG A 168 -9.75 -1.63 6.16
CA ARG A 168 -11.06 -1.91 5.53
C ARG A 168 -11.87 -2.96 6.31
N GLN A 169 -11.25 -3.80 7.14
CA GLN A 169 -11.95 -4.77 8.00
C GLN A 169 -12.38 -4.19 9.36
N ILE A 170 -11.68 -3.16 9.84
CA ILE A 170 -11.87 -2.62 11.20
C ILE A 170 -12.76 -1.36 11.18
N SER A 171 -12.62 -0.52 10.15
CA SER A 171 -13.32 0.75 10.04
C SER A 171 -14.50 0.66 9.08
N GLU A 172 -15.60 1.34 9.41
CA GLU A 172 -16.79 1.42 8.55
C GLU A 172 -16.50 2.14 7.23
N THR A 173 -15.83 3.30 7.29
CA THR A 173 -15.47 4.07 6.10
C THR A 173 -13.96 4.29 6.04
N VAL A 174 -13.33 3.77 4.99
CA VAL A 174 -11.88 3.93 4.74
C VAL A 174 -11.65 4.61 3.41
N PHE A 175 -11.02 5.78 3.41
CA PHE A 175 -10.48 6.41 2.21
C PHE A 175 -8.98 6.10 2.09
N PHE A 176 -8.59 5.44 1.01
CA PHE A 176 -7.20 5.14 0.69
C PHE A 176 -6.71 6.08 -0.40
N ILE A 177 -5.83 7.01 -0.03
CA ILE A 177 -5.35 8.09 -0.90
C ILE A 177 -3.86 7.91 -1.14
N PHE A 178 -3.46 7.90 -2.41
CA PHE A 178 -2.06 7.82 -2.81
C PHE A 178 -1.55 9.21 -3.22
N GLY A 179 -0.59 9.79 -2.51
CA GLY A 179 -0.09 11.16 -2.74
C GLY A 179 0.93 11.29 -3.86
N GLY A 180 1.02 10.33 -4.77
CA GLY A 180 1.98 10.37 -5.87
C GLY A 180 3.44 10.31 -5.42
N GLY A 181 4.34 10.83 -6.23
CA GLY A 181 5.79 10.76 -6.00
C GLY A 181 6.44 9.47 -6.50
N SER A 182 5.67 8.54 -7.07
CA SER A 182 6.11 7.16 -7.25
C SER A 182 6.37 6.75 -8.70
N ILE A 183 5.76 7.39 -9.70
CA ILE A 183 5.92 6.99 -11.12
C ILE A 183 7.39 7.06 -11.56
N GLY A 184 8.13 8.06 -11.08
CA GLY A 184 9.56 8.19 -11.29
C GLY A 184 10.17 9.34 -10.49
N PRO A 185 11.49 9.56 -10.57
CA PRO A 185 12.48 8.64 -11.13
C PRO A 185 12.77 7.45 -10.19
N SER A 186 13.06 6.30 -10.80
CA SER A 186 13.56 5.06 -10.19
C SER A 186 14.31 4.23 -11.24
N ALA A 187 15.08 3.23 -10.80
CA ALA A 187 15.81 2.33 -11.71
C ALA A 187 14.86 1.64 -12.70
N LEU A 188 13.72 1.12 -12.25
CA LEU A 188 12.73 0.46 -13.11
C LEU A 188 12.01 1.44 -14.03
N SER A 189 11.62 2.62 -13.52
CA SER A 189 10.93 3.64 -14.32
C SER A 189 11.77 4.14 -15.51
N SER A 190 13.09 3.97 -15.46
CA SER A 190 13.96 4.29 -16.58
C SER A 190 13.77 3.35 -17.79
N PHE A 191 13.27 2.14 -17.55
CA PHE A 191 12.98 1.13 -18.58
C PHE A 191 11.52 1.18 -19.05
N ASP A 192 10.57 1.45 -18.15
CA ASP A 192 9.14 1.30 -18.43
C ASP A 192 8.30 2.57 -18.24
N ARG A 193 8.96 3.71 -17.95
CA ARG A 193 8.31 5.01 -17.74
C ARG A 193 7.26 5.01 -16.63
N GLY A 194 7.41 4.10 -15.66
CA GLY A 194 6.56 4.03 -14.47
C GLY A 194 5.32 3.14 -14.63
N SER A 195 5.18 2.39 -15.73
CA SER A 195 4.06 1.47 -15.93
C SER A 195 3.93 0.46 -14.78
N HIS A 196 5.04 -0.09 -14.28
CA HIS A 196 5.05 -1.02 -13.15
C HIS A 196 4.40 -0.45 -11.89
N ILE A 197 4.53 0.86 -11.64
CA ILE A 197 3.91 1.50 -10.48
C ILE A 197 2.40 1.55 -10.68
N ILE A 198 1.93 1.88 -11.89
CA ILE A 198 0.50 1.86 -12.22
C ILE A 198 -0.07 0.45 -12.06
N ASP A 199 0.62 -0.59 -12.55
CA ASP A 199 0.18 -1.99 -12.39
C ASP A 199 0.06 -2.42 -10.92
N ILE A 200 1.04 -2.05 -10.10
CA ILE A 200 1.02 -2.30 -8.66
C ILE A 200 -0.16 -1.54 -8.01
N LEU A 201 -0.31 -0.26 -8.32
CA LEU A 201 -1.38 0.57 -7.74
C LEU A 201 -2.77 0.10 -8.17
N ASN A 202 -2.94 -0.39 -9.41
CA ASN A 202 -4.18 -1.02 -9.88
C ASN A 202 -4.54 -2.24 -9.02
N SER A 203 -3.56 -2.97 -8.50
CA SER A 203 -3.77 -4.10 -7.57
C SER A 203 -4.05 -3.66 -6.12
N LEU A 204 -3.66 -2.44 -5.76
CA LEU A 204 -3.87 -1.86 -4.42
C LEU A 204 -5.18 -1.08 -4.31
N GLU A 205 -5.72 -0.62 -5.44
CA GLU A 205 -7.00 0.09 -5.55
C GLU A 205 -7.06 1.34 -4.65
N PRO A 206 -6.17 2.34 -4.82
CA PRO A 206 -6.37 3.64 -4.20
C PRO A 206 -7.64 4.28 -4.76
N ASP A 207 -8.36 5.00 -3.91
CA ASP A 207 -9.56 5.72 -4.34
C ASP A 207 -9.24 6.88 -5.27
N VAL A 208 -8.03 7.43 -5.12
CA VAL A 208 -7.50 8.55 -5.87
C VAL A 208 -6.00 8.65 -5.67
N MET A 209 -5.31 9.10 -6.72
CA MET A 209 -3.91 9.45 -6.67
C MET A 209 -3.71 10.95 -6.91
N GLY A 210 -3.01 11.63 -6.02
CA GLY A 210 -2.56 13.00 -6.24
C GLY A 210 -1.32 13.04 -7.11
N VAL A 211 -1.25 13.99 -8.04
CA VAL A 211 -0.06 14.22 -8.88
C VAL A 211 0.92 15.15 -8.15
N THR A 212 2.20 14.77 -8.11
CA THR A 212 3.29 15.64 -7.65
C THR A 212 4.17 16.04 -8.82
N LYS A 213 5.20 16.85 -8.57
CA LYS A 213 6.23 17.15 -9.56
C LYS A 213 6.92 15.91 -10.15
N ARG A 214 7.05 14.83 -9.35
CA ARG A 214 7.79 13.62 -9.73
C ARG A 214 7.07 12.80 -10.80
N GLU A 215 5.76 12.92 -10.90
CA GLU A 215 4.98 12.32 -11.98
C GLU A 215 5.34 12.91 -13.36
N PHE A 216 5.95 14.10 -13.42
CA PHE A 216 6.44 14.71 -14.67
C PHE A 216 7.86 14.26 -15.07
N SER A 217 8.42 13.23 -14.43
CA SER A 217 9.77 12.72 -14.75
C SER A 217 9.96 12.29 -16.20
N PHE A 218 8.86 11.94 -16.87
CA PHE A 218 8.84 11.55 -18.29
C PHE A 218 7.92 12.45 -19.11
N TYR A 219 7.69 13.68 -18.63
CA TYR A 219 6.83 14.70 -19.26
C TYR A 219 5.34 14.35 -19.26
N GLU A 220 4.53 15.31 -19.68
CA GLU A 220 3.07 15.31 -19.64
C GLU A 220 2.41 14.25 -20.51
N ASP A 221 3.01 13.89 -21.65
CA ASP A 221 2.43 12.90 -22.57
C ASP A 221 2.51 11.49 -21.97
N GLU A 222 3.63 11.13 -21.34
CA GLU A 222 3.74 9.85 -20.61
C GLU A 222 2.87 9.83 -19.36
N LEU A 223 2.77 10.94 -18.63
CA LEU A 223 1.86 11.04 -17.49
C LEU A 223 0.41 10.83 -17.93
N SER A 224 0.00 11.42 -19.06
CA SER A 224 -1.32 11.22 -19.65
C SER A 224 -1.52 9.75 -20.01
N LEU A 225 -0.54 9.10 -20.64
CA LEU A 225 -0.59 7.66 -20.93
C LEU A 225 -0.74 6.80 -19.66
N ARG A 226 0.07 7.05 -18.62
CA ARG A 226 -0.03 6.35 -17.32
C ARG A 226 -1.41 6.55 -16.68
N SER A 227 -1.99 7.73 -16.82
CA SER A 227 -3.33 8.00 -16.27
C SER A 227 -4.43 7.20 -16.96
N TYR A 228 -4.28 6.88 -18.26
CA TYR A 228 -5.22 6.02 -18.99
C TYR A 228 -5.09 4.53 -18.64
N GLU A 229 -3.93 4.11 -18.13
CA GLU A 229 -3.69 2.75 -17.63
C GLU A 229 -4.18 2.55 -16.19
N ALA A 230 -4.35 3.64 -15.44
CA ALA A 230 -4.79 3.61 -14.06
C ALA A 230 -6.29 3.29 -13.96
N ALA A 231 -6.64 2.36 -13.07
CA ALA A 231 -8.03 2.02 -12.72
C ALA A 231 -8.63 2.96 -11.66
N PHE A 232 -7.91 4.04 -11.32
CA PHE A 232 -8.24 5.03 -10.32
C PHE A 232 -7.92 6.43 -10.84
N PRO A 233 -8.61 7.48 -10.37
CA PRO A 233 -8.40 8.83 -10.88
C PRO A 233 -7.07 9.43 -10.40
N LEU A 234 -6.37 10.10 -11.30
CA LEU A 234 -5.23 10.96 -10.97
C LEU A 234 -5.68 12.43 -10.93
N VAL A 235 -5.31 13.16 -9.88
CA VAL A 235 -5.76 14.55 -9.65
C VAL A 235 -4.61 15.54 -9.73
N ALA A 236 -4.81 16.59 -10.52
CA ALA A 236 -3.93 17.75 -10.65
C ALA A 236 -4.77 19.03 -10.86
N SER A 237 -5.05 19.75 -9.78
CA SER A 237 -6.06 20.82 -9.72
C SER A 237 -5.61 22.15 -10.30
N ASN A 238 -4.31 22.36 -10.46
CA ASN A 238 -3.76 23.64 -10.91
C ASN A 238 -2.78 23.48 -12.09
N VAL A 239 -2.94 22.42 -12.87
CA VAL A 239 -2.13 22.14 -14.06
C VAL A 239 -2.96 22.38 -15.32
N ILE A 240 -2.40 23.14 -16.25
CA ILE A 240 -2.97 23.40 -17.57
C ILE A 240 -1.97 22.97 -18.62
N ASP A 241 -2.42 22.20 -19.60
CA ASP A 241 -1.72 21.97 -20.86
C ASP A 241 -2.01 23.14 -21.80
N ASN A 242 -0.98 23.93 -22.12
CA ASN A 242 -1.05 25.11 -22.97
C ASN A 242 -1.44 24.78 -24.42
N ARG A 243 -1.23 23.55 -24.88
CA ARG A 243 -1.59 23.10 -26.23
C ARG A 243 -3.12 23.07 -26.41
N VAL A 244 -3.85 22.78 -25.33
CA VAL A 244 -5.32 22.60 -25.34
C VAL A 244 -6.07 23.56 -24.41
N GLY A 245 -5.39 24.29 -23.53
CA GLY A 245 -5.97 25.26 -22.61
C GLY A 245 -6.80 24.65 -21.47
N ARG A 246 -6.56 23.39 -21.12
CA ARG A 246 -7.27 22.63 -20.07
C ARG A 246 -6.33 21.69 -19.32
N SER A 247 -6.83 20.94 -18.34
CA SER A 247 -6.06 19.88 -17.66
C SER A 247 -5.48 18.90 -18.69
N PRO A 248 -4.25 18.38 -18.48
CA PRO A 248 -3.70 17.31 -19.30
C PRO A 248 -4.67 16.12 -19.41
N ASP A 249 -4.66 15.46 -20.57
CA ASP A 249 -5.58 14.37 -20.86
C ASP A 249 -5.42 13.23 -19.83
N GLY A 250 -6.56 12.71 -19.35
CA GLY A 250 -6.63 11.67 -18.32
C GLY A 250 -6.39 12.16 -16.87
N LEU A 251 -5.90 13.39 -16.66
CA LEU A 251 -5.85 14.00 -15.33
C LEU A 251 -7.14 14.76 -15.00
N HIS A 252 -7.64 14.53 -13.79
CA HIS A 252 -8.79 15.24 -13.25
C HIS A 252 -8.37 16.51 -12.51
N THR A 253 -9.10 17.61 -12.69
CA THR A 253 -8.89 18.82 -11.88
C THR A 253 -9.26 18.59 -10.42
N SER A 254 -10.32 17.83 -10.14
CA SER A 254 -10.65 17.31 -8.82
C SER A 254 -11.68 16.19 -8.97
N VAL A 255 -11.85 15.39 -7.92
CA VAL A 255 -12.81 14.27 -7.91
C VAL A 255 -13.64 14.26 -6.65
N ILE A 256 -14.78 13.59 -6.72
CA ILE A 256 -15.60 13.22 -5.58
C ILE A 256 -15.55 11.69 -5.47
N VAL A 257 -15.21 11.19 -4.29
CA VAL A 257 -15.23 9.78 -3.94
C VAL A 257 -16.33 9.56 -2.91
N GLU A 258 -17.34 8.77 -3.27
CA GLU A 258 -18.45 8.42 -2.38
C GLU A 258 -18.18 7.08 -1.71
N LYS A 259 -18.34 7.02 -0.39
CA LYS A 259 -18.25 5.78 0.40
C LYS A 259 -19.28 5.81 1.52
N GLU A 260 -20.12 4.77 1.56
CA GLU A 260 -21.23 4.67 2.50
C GLU A 260 -22.09 5.95 2.44
N GLU A 261 -22.24 6.68 3.56
CA GLU A 261 -22.99 7.93 3.63
C GLU A 261 -22.09 9.18 3.53
N LEU A 262 -20.82 9.03 3.15
CA LEU A 262 -19.84 10.11 3.14
C LEU A 262 -19.21 10.35 1.77
N THR A 263 -19.07 11.63 1.45
CA THR A 263 -18.56 12.12 0.18
C THR A 263 -17.25 12.88 0.38
N LEU A 264 -16.16 12.40 -0.21
CA LEU A 264 -14.84 13.02 -0.14
C LEU A 264 -14.52 13.75 -1.45
N GLY A 265 -14.41 15.08 -1.40
CA GLY A 265 -13.82 15.88 -2.46
C GLY A 265 -12.29 15.89 -2.35
N VAL A 266 -11.58 15.67 -3.46
CA VAL A 266 -10.11 15.62 -3.48
C VAL A 266 -9.53 16.64 -4.45
N ILE A 267 -8.58 17.42 -3.93
CA ILE A 267 -7.82 18.46 -4.63
C ILE A 267 -6.33 18.11 -4.50
N SER A 268 -5.55 18.29 -5.57
CA SER A 268 -4.10 18.09 -5.54
C SER A 268 -3.40 19.23 -6.25
N VAL A 269 -2.49 19.94 -5.58
CA VAL A 269 -1.82 21.11 -6.17
C VAL A 269 -0.30 20.98 -6.24
N LEU A 270 0.25 21.55 -7.31
CA LEU A 270 1.68 21.64 -7.58
C LEU A 270 2.20 23.06 -7.40
N HIS A 271 3.48 23.20 -7.07
CA HIS A 271 4.19 24.48 -7.07
C HIS A 271 4.80 24.76 -8.46
N GLU A 272 4.83 26.01 -8.89
CA GLU A 272 5.30 26.43 -10.22
C GLU A 272 6.73 25.96 -10.57
N ARG A 273 7.60 25.79 -9.57
CA ARG A 273 8.95 25.20 -9.68
C ARG A 273 9.04 23.91 -10.50
N VAL A 274 7.95 23.14 -10.63
CA VAL A 274 7.93 21.93 -11.48
C VAL A 274 8.31 22.25 -12.93
N ILE A 275 7.94 23.44 -13.44
CA ILE A 275 8.26 23.89 -14.79
C ILE A 275 9.77 23.96 -14.99
N GLU A 276 10.49 24.61 -14.08
CA GLU A 276 11.95 24.75 -14.17
C GLU A 276 12.68 23.44 -13.87
N GLU A 277 12.22 22.67 -12.89
CA GLU A 277 12.89 21.44 -12.46
C GLU A 277 12.79 20.30 -13.48
N TYR A 278 11.66 20.21 -14.20
CA TYR A 278 11.40 19.17 -15.19
C TYR A 278 11.42 19.71 -16.62
N GLN A 279 11.73 20.99 -16.81
CA GLN A 279 11.83 21.66 -18.11
C GLN A 279 10.55 21.52 -18.96
N LEU A 280 9.39 21.68 -18.31
CA LEU A 280 8.09 21.52 -18.96
C LEU A 280 7.76 22.75 -19.81
N SER A 281 7.63 22.57 -21.12
CA SER A 281 7.38 23.69 -22.05
C SER A 281 5.90 23.92 -22.35
N ASP A 282 5.10 22.86 -22.32
CA ASP A 282 3.67 22.91 -22.64
C ASP A 282 2.77 22.97 -21.40
N ILE A 283 3.35 22.94 -20.19
CA ILE A 283 2.59 22.99 -18.95
C ILE A 283 2.62 24.39 -18.33
N ALA A 284 1.48 24.84 -17.82
CA ALA A 284 1.34 26.01 -16.97
C ALA A 284 0.76 25.63 -15.62
N ILE A 285 1.26 26.27 -14.56
CA ILE A 285 0.77 26.08 -13.18
C ILE A 285 0.00 27.32 -12.76
N THR A 286 -1.30 27.16 -12.48
CA THR A 286 -2.13 28.26 -11.97
C THR A 286 -1.87 28.47 -10.47
N PRO A 287 -2.12 29.69 -9.93
CA PRO A 287 -1.85 29.98 -8.52
C PRO A 287 -2.53 28.97 -7.58
N PRO A 288 -1.77 28.19 -6.78
CA PRO A 288 -2.31 27.08 -6.00
C PRO A 288 -3.41 27.54 -5.03
N GLN A 289 -3.24 28.70 -4.40
CA GLN A 289 -4.23 29.26 -3.48
C GLN A 289 -5.59 29.50 -4.16
N LYS A 290 -5.56 30.00 -5.40
CA LYS A 290 -6.77 30.28 -6.19
C LYS A 290 -7.46 28.97 -6.57
N ALA A 291 -6.70 28.01 -7.10
CA ALA A 291 -7.22 26.70 -7.50
C ALA A 291 -7.90 25.97 -6.33
N ILE A 292 -7.28 25.97 -5.14
CA ILE A 292 -7.88 25.37 -3.94
C ILE A 292 -9.20 26.06 -3.59
N MET A 293 -9.25 27.39 -3.59
CA MET A 293 -10.47 28.11 -3.25
C MET A 293 -11.63 27.82 -4.23
N GLU A 294 -11.33 27.79 -5.52
CA GLU A 294 -12.32 27.55 -6.57
C GLU A 294 -12.83 26.10 -6.52
N GLU A 295 -11.92 25.12 -6.46
CA GLU A 295 -12.27 23.70 -6.41
C GLU A 295 -12.94 23.30 -5.10
N SER A 296 -12.48 23.81 -3.95
CA SER A 296 -13.17 23.59 -2.66
C SER A 296 -14.62 24.05 -2.73
N LYS A 297 -14.86 25.27 -3.24
CA LYS A 297 -16.22 25.80 -3.39
C LYS A 297 -17.05 24.93 -4.32
N ARG A 298 -16.49 24.52 -5.46
CA ARG A 298 -17.16 23.68 -6.46
C ARG A 298 -17.55 22.32 -5.88
N LEU A 299 -16.62 21.63 -5.21
CA LEU A 299 -16.85 20.32 -4.59
C LEU A 299 -17.87 20.40 -3.46
N ARG A 300 -17.82 21.44 -2.62
CA ARG A 300 -18.85 21.68 -1.58
C ARG A 300 -20.23 21.90 -2.16
N GLN A 301 -20.34 22.65 -3.26
CA GLN A 301 -21.61 22.84 -3.98
C GLN A 301 -22.15 21.54 -4.60
N GLN A 302 -21.26 20.59 -4.89
CA GLN A 302 -21.62 19.26 -5.38
C GLN A 302 -21.93 18.25 -4.26
N GLY A 303 -21.91 18.67 -2.99
CA GLY A 303 -22.28 17.82 -1.86
C GLY A 303 -21.11 17.09 -1.18
N ALA A 304 -19.85 17.45 -1.45
CA ALA A 304 -18.73 16.89 -0.70
C ALA A 304 -18.81 17.24 0.79
N ASP A 305 -18.77 16.23 1.66
CA ASP A 305 -18.79 16.34 3.12
C ASP A 305 -17.42 16.69 3.69
N ILE A 306 -16.36 16.18 3.04
CA ILE A 306 -14.97 16.39 3.42
C ILE A 306 -14.20 16.84 2.19
N ILE A 307 -13.34 17.86 2.33
CA ILE A 307 -12.38 18.26 1.30
C ILE A 307 -10.97 17.91 1.77
N LEU A 308 -10.34 17.00 1.05
CA LEU A 308 -8.93 16.65 1.23
C LEU A 308 -8.07 17.38 0.19
N LEU A 309 -7.07 18.07 0.68
CA LEU A 309 -6.03 18.68 -0.13
C LEU A 309 -4.74 17.85 -0.04
N HIS A 310 -4.29 17.36 -1.18
CA HIS A 310 -2.95 16.81 -1.35
C HIS A 310 -1.99 17.87 -1.94
N TYR A 311 -0.74 17.89 -1.48
CA TYR A 311 0.29 18.80 -1.98
C TYR A 311 1.71 18.30 -1.66
N SER A 312 2.72 18.73 -2.40
CA SER A 312 4.13 18.31 -2.20
C SER A 312 5.09 19.48 -1.98
N TYR A 313 4.57 20.64 -1.57
CA TYR A 313 5.35 21.86 -1.30
C TYR A 313 4.72 22.64 -0.14
N PRO A 314 5.48 23.08 0.89
CA PRO A 314 4.92 23.71 2.07
C PRO A 314 4.38 25.13 1.78
N PHE A 315 3.11 25.22 1.38
CA PHE A 315 2.45 26.51 1.14
C PHE A 315 2.06 27.20 2.46
N PRO A 316 2.39 28.49 2.66
CA PRO A 316 2.14 29.17 3.93
C PRO A 316 0.65 29.40 4.25
N PHE A 317 -0.22 29.35 3.24
CA PHE A 317 -1.64 29.63 3.38
C PHE A 317 -2.50 28.40 3.80
N ILE A 318 -1.94 27.18 3.84
CA ILE A 318 -2.71 25.95 4.12
C ILE A 318 -3.35 25.98 5.51
N ASN A 319 -2.60 26.38 6.54
CA ASN A 319 -3.14 26.49 7.91
C ASN A 319 -4.31 27.47 7.98
N THR A 320 -4.26 28.56 7.20
CA THR A 320 -5.37 29.52 7.13
C THR A 320 -6.60 28.90 6.46
N MET A 321 -6.42 28.06 5.44
CA MET A 321 -7.51 27.36 4.74
C MET A 321 -8.18 26.30 5.62
N LEU A 322 -7.39 25.55 6.39
CA LEU A 322 -7.90 24.60 7.41
C LEU A 322 -8.72 25.33 8.47
N ASN A 323 -8.17 26.41 9.05
CA ASN A 323 -8.86 27.19 10.09
C ASN A 323 -10.18 27.81 9.59
N LYS A 324 -10.25 28.17 8.31
CA LYS A 324 -11.45 28.71 7.66
C LYS A 324 -12.40 27.62 7.13
N ARG A 325 -12.06 26.34 7.28
CA ARG A 325 -12.79 25.19 6.70
C ARG A 325 -13.03 25.32 5.19
N ILE A 326 -12.07 25.90 4.48
CA ILE A 326 -12.02 25.84 3.00
C ILE A 326 -11.64 24.43 2.58
N ILE A 327 -10.77 23.80 3.36
CA ILE A 327 -10.37 22.39 3.29
C ILE A 327 -10.47 21.81 4.71
N ASP A 328 -10.63 20.51 4.83
CA ASP A 328 -10.81 19.81 6.11
C ASP A 328 -9.60 18.96 6.47
N VAL A 329 -8.97 18.37 5.47
CA VAL A 329 -7.77 17.53 5.61
C VAL A 329 -6.70 18.04 4.65
N ALA A 330 -5.47 18.12 5.13
CA ALA A 330 -4.31 18.51 4.34
C ALA A 330 -3.25 17.43 4.47
N PHE A 331 -2.86 16.83 3.34
CA PHE A 331 -1.87 15.76 3.25
C PHE A 331 -0.67 16.26 2.44
N ILE A 332 0.48 16.37 3.10
CA ILE A 332 1.73 16.75 2.46
C ILE A 332 2.60 15.55 2.13
N THR A 333 3.02 15.44 0.87
CA THR A 333 4.03 14.51 0.40
C THR A 333 5.38 15.24 0.34
N ASP A 334 6.13 15.24 1.44
CA ASP A 334 7.50 15.78 1.50
C ASP A 334 8.37 14.91 2.40
N SER A 335 9.21 14.07 1.79
CA SER A 335 10.17 13.20 2.47
C SER A 335 11.32 13.94 3.14
N ARG A 336 11.43 15.26 3.00
CA ARG A 336 12.54 16.08 3.53
C ARG A 336 12.17 16.91 4.75
N LEU A 337 10.90 16.89 5.18
CA LEU A 337 10.49 17.61 6.38
C LEU A 337 11.11 17.04 7.67
N ASP A 338 11.59 15.79 7.63
CA ASP A 338 12.23 15.11 8.76
C ASP A 338 13.75 15.35 8.87
N GLU A 339 14.37 16.09 7.95
CA GLU A 339 15.83 16.40 7.97
C GLU A 339 16.21 17.62 8.82
N LYS A 340 15.43 17.97 9.86
CA LYS A 340 15.75 19.10 10.76
C LYS A 340 16.39 18.69 12.08
#